data_AF-A0A1C6CHV3-F1
#
_entry.id   AF-A0A1C6CHV3-F1
#
_cell.length_a   1.000
_cell.length_b   1.000
_cell.length_c   1.000
_cell.angle_alpha   90.00
_cell.angle_beta   90.00
_cell.angle_gamma   90.00
#
_symmetry.space_group_name_H-M   'P 1'
#
loop_
_entity.id
_entity.type
_entity.pdbx_description
1 polymer ?
#
loop_
_entity_poly.entity_id
_entity_poly.type
_entity_poly.pdbx_seq_one_letter_code
_entity_poly.pdbx_strand_id
1 'polypeptide(L)'
;MENKQEKGKKIKFLIALVVFSLVYYILIWKNKIDLSMLINKNDLSNHFNFITVNSVFVGFLFSSLSLILGLSSIESIIRLERGGFMSNIYENIIYGITFSFLSIICSLIMIFMSANLSKFTLLINVLVPSVELLGLLLTIIVFFKAVIDVKFIIKVVRNNIKKTNLKEEEDLEKTLELLKK
;
A
#
# COMPACT_ATOMS: atom_id res chain seq x y z
N MET A 1 8.66 -2.53 22.26
CA MET A 1 8.73 -4.01 22.19
C MET A 1 7.65 -4.47 21.24
N GLU A 2 8.03 -4.90 20.05
CA GLU A 2 7.09 -5.27 18.98
C GLU A 2 6.41 -6.62 19.28
N ASN A 3 5.08 -6.67 19.19
CA ASN A 3 4.29 -7.86 19.52
C ASN A 3 4.65 -9.06 18.62
N LYS A 4 5.01 -10.20 19.22
CA LYS A 4 5.38 -11.44 18.50
C LYS A 4 4.30 -11.90 17.51
N GLN A 5 3.02 -11.67 17.80
CA GLN A 5 1.92 -12.03 16.90
C GLN A 5 1.88 -11.15 15.64
N GLU A 6 2.14 -9.85 15.77
CA GLU A 6 2.15 -8.93 14.63
C GLU A 6 3.39 -9.12 13.76
N LYS A 7 4.56 -9.38 14.36
CA LYS A 7 5.75 -9.84 13.61
C LYS A 7 5.46 -11.06 12.74
N GLY A 8 4.76 -12.04 13.29
CA GLY A 8 4.39 -13.25 12.56
C GLY A 8 3.48 -12.97 11.35
N LYS A 9 2.53 -12.04 11.48
CA LYS A 9 1.65 -11.65 10.36
C LYS A 9 2.41 -10.88 9.29
N LYS A 10 3.28 -9.93 9.67
CA LYS A 10 4.15 -9.18 8.75
C LYS A 10 5.02 -10.12 7.92
N ILE A 11 5.72 -11.05 8.58
CA ILE A 11 6.57 -12.03 7.90
C ILE A 11 5.75 -12.90 6.94
N LYS A 12 4.58 -13.38 7.35
CA LYS A 12 3.70 -14.16 6.46
C LYS A 12 3.25 -13.37 5.24
N PHE A 13 2.95 -12.08 5.41
CA PHE A 13 2.57 -11.20 4.30
C PHE A 13 3.72 -10.98 3.33
N LEU A 14 4.93 -10.68 3.84
CA LEU A 14 6.13 -10.55 3.00
C LEU A 14 6.47 -11.85 2.26
N ILE A 15 6.38 -13.00 2.94
CA ILE A 15 6.56 -14.31 2.31
C ILE A 15 5.52 -14.51 1.20
N ALA A 16 4.25 -14.14 1.43
CA ALA A 16 3.21 -14.24 0.40
C ALA A 16 3.53 -13.37 -0.83
N LEU A 17 4.05 -12.15 -0.64
CA LEU A 17 4.49 -11.29 -1.75
C LEU A 17 5.68 -11.91 -2.51
N VAL A 18 6.66 -12.48 -1.80
CA VAL A 18 7.81 -13.16 -2.43
C VAL A 18 7.36 -14.39 -3.21
N VAL A 19 6.50 -15.23 -2.63
CA VAL A 19 5.94 -16.41 -3.30
C VAL A 19 5.13 -15.99 -4.53
N PHE A 20 4.33 -14.93 -4.43
CA PHE A 20 3.59 -14.39 -5.57
C PHE A 20 4.53 -13.95 -6.71
N SER A 21 5.60 -13.23 -6.39
CA SER A 21 6.62 -12.83 -7.37
C SER A 21 7.32 -14.04 -8.01
N LEU A 22 7.64 -15.09 -7.23
CA LEU A 22 8.23 -16.31 -7.77
C LEU A 22 7.28 -17.04 -8.73
N VAL A 23 6.00 -17.18 -8.34
CA VAL A 23 4.97 -17.79 -9.20
C VAL A 23 4.81 -16.99 -10.49
N TYR A 24 4.80 -15.65 -10.40
CA TYR A 24 4.74 -14.77 -11.57
C TYR A 24 5.91 -15.02 -12.54
N TYR A 25 7.15 -15.08 -12.05
CA TYR A 25 8.31 -15.37 -12.93
C TYR A 25 8.24 -16.76 -13.55
N ILE A 26 7.73 -17.77 -12.83
CA ILE A 26 7.49 -19.11 -13.40
C ILE A 26 6.45 -19.06 -14.52
N LEU A 27 5.40 -18.26 -14.39
CA LEU A 27 4.38 -18.09 -15.42
C LEU A 27 4.93 -17.38 -16.67
N ILE A 28 5.80 -16.38 -16.50
CA ILE A 28 6.54 -15.77 -17.62
C ILE A 28 7.41 -16.80 -18.33
N TRP A 29 8.19 -17.59 -17.57
CA TRP A 29 9.05 -18.63 -18.16
C TRP A 29 8.24 -19.62 -19.01
N LYS A 30 7.05 -20.00 -18.52
CA LYS A 30 6.13 -20.90 -19.24
C LYS A 30 5.36 -20.23 -20.39
N ASN A 31 5.69 -18.98 -20.75
CA ASN A 31 4.99 -18.18 -21.77
C ASN A 31 3.47 -18.11 -21.54
N LYS A 32 3.01 -18.12 -20.28
CA LYS A 32 1.58 -18.01 -19.92
C LYS A 32 1.14 -16.55 -19.75
N ILE A 33 2.09 -15.64 -19.57
CA ILE A 33 1.87 -14.20 -19.49
C ILE A 33 2.44 -13.60 -20.77
N ASP A 34 1.59 -12.95 -21.55
CA ASP A 34 2.00 -12.26 -22.75
C ASP A 34 2.45 -10.84 -22.40
N LEU A 35 3.74 -10.56 -22.60
CA LEU A 35 4.31 -9.21 -22.43
C LEU A 35 4.28 -8.41 -23.73
N SER A 36 3.76 -8.95 -24.84
CA SER A 36 3.76 -8.30 -26.15
C SER A 36 3.15 -6.88 -26.12
N MET A 37 2.12 -6.67 -25.31
CA MET A 37 1.47 -5.36 -25.12
C MET A 37 2.41 -4.29 -24.53
N LEU A 38 3.37 -4.68 -23.70
CA LEU A 38 4.34 -3.78 -23.05
C LEU A 38 5.67 -3.69 -23.81
N ILE A 39 5.88 -4.56 -24.81
CA ILE A 39 7.09 -4.59 -25.64
C ILE A 39 6.87 -3.88 -26.97
N ASN A 40 5.61 -3.66 -27.36
CA ASN A 40 5.26 -3.03 -28.62
C ASN A 40 5.75 -1.59 -28.70
N LYS A 41 6.87 -1.39 -29.41
CA LYS A 41 7.53 -0.10 -29.58
C LYS A 41 6.69 0.96 -30.29
N ASN A 42 5.66 0.55 -31.03
CA ASN A 42 4.80 1.46 -31.78
C ASN A 42 3.68 2.05 -30.91
N ASP A 43 3.45 1.49 -29.72
CA ASP A 43 2.35 1.88 -28.84
C ASP A 43 2.85 2.16 -27.42
N LEU A 44 3.29 3.40 -27.20
CA LEU A 44 3.74 3.91 -25.90
C LEU A 44 2.58 4.18 -24.94
N SER A 45 1.33 4.12 -25.41
CA SER A 45 0.15 4.48 -24.60
C SER A 45 0.00 3.57 -23.37
N ASN A 46 0.41 2.30 -23.49
CA ASN A 46 0.35 1.35 -22.39
C ASN A 46 1.24 1.76 -21.21
N HIS A 47 2.46 2.24 -21.46
CA HIS A 47 3.33 2.74 -20.39
C HIS A 47 2.74 3.99 -19.71
N PHE A 48 2.14 4.91 -20.48
CA PHE A 48 1.43 6.05 -19.90
C PHE A 48 0.21 5.64 -19.08
N ASN A 49 -0.54 4.63 -19.51
CA ASN A 49 -1.66 4.08 -18.75
C ASN A 49 -1.18 3.48 -17.43
N PHE A 50 -0.06 2.76 -17.43
CA PHE A 50 0.54 2.20 -16.23
C PHE A 50 1.02 3.29 -15.27
N ILE A 51 1.66 4.33 -15.77
CA ILE A 51 2.02 5.52 -14.96
C ILE A 51 0.75 6.11 -14.33
N THR A 52 -0.28 6.36 -15.13
CA THR A 52 -1.54 6.95 -14.68
C THR A 52 -2.19 6.15 -13.56
N VAL A 53 -2.34 4.84 -13.75
CA VAL A 53 -2.95 3.94 -12.74
C VAL A 53 -2.10 3.90 -11.47
N ASN A 54 -0.78 3.78 -11.58
CA ASN A 54 0.12 3.82 -10.43
C ASN A 54 0.04 5.16 -9.68
N SER A 55 -0.05 6.29 -10.38
CA SER A 55 -0.22 7.61 -9.76
C SER A 55 -1.51 7.71 -8.94
N VAL A 56 -2.61 7.13 -9.42
CA VAL A 56 -3.87 7.04 -8.66
C VAL A 56 -3.68 6.23 -7.38
N PHE A 57 -3.04 5.05 -7.46
CA PHE A 57 -2.76 4.24 -6.29
C PHE A 57 -1.84 4.94 -5.28
N VAL A 58 -0.77 5.58 -5.76
CA VAL A 58 0.15 6.37 -4.93
C VAL A 58 -0.60 7.51 -4.22
N GLY A 59 -1.46 8.24 -4.94
CA GLY A 59 -2.26 9.32 -4.36
C GLY A 59 -3.18 8.85 -3.22
N PHE A 60 -3.83 7.69 -3.40
CA PHE A 60 -4.66 7.10 -2.35
C PHE A 60 -3.84 6.59 -1.15
N LEU A 61 -2.70 5.95 -1.41
CA LEU A 61 -1.80 5.46 -0.36
C LEU A 61 -1.21 6.61 0.46
N PHE A 62 -0.81 7.71 -0.18
CA PHE A 62 -0.39 8.93 0.53
C PHE A 62 -1.52 9.54 1.34
N SER A 63 -2.72 9.65 0.77
CA SER A 63 -3.89 10.16 1.50
C SER A 63 -4.23 9.31 2.72
N SER A 64 -4.12 7.98 2.58
CA SER A 64 -4.27 7.03 3.70
C SER A 64 -3.21 7.27 4.78
N LEU A 65 -1.95 7.47 4.39
CA LEU A 65 -0.87 7.78 5.33
C LEU A 65 -1.12 9.10 6.07
N SER A 66 -1.50 10.15 5.35
CA SER A 66 -1.83 11.47 5.93
C SER A 66 -3.01 11.40 6.89
N LEU A 67 -4.05 10.62 6.57
CA LEU A 67 -5.18 10.38 7.46
C LEU A 67 -4.70 9.75 8.77
N ILE A 68 -3.89 8.69 8.68
CA ILE A 68 -3.41 7.98 9.87
C ILE A 68 -2.53 8.89 10.73
N LEU A 69 -1.64 9.67 10.12
CA LEU A 69 -0.83 10.67 10.81
C LEU A 69 -1.68 11.74 11.50
N GLY A 70 -2.76 12.19 10.87
CA GLY A 70 -3.71 13.12 11.47
C GLY A 70 -4.46 12.56 12.69
N LEU A 71 -4.56 11.24 12.80
CA LEU A 71 -5.19 10.54 13.93
C LEU A 71 -4.17 10.08 15.00
N SER A 72 -2.88 10.38 14.82
CA SER A 72 -1.80 9.89 15.69
C SER A 72 -1.89 10.33 17.15
N SER A 73 -2.53 11.47 17.42
CA SER A 73 -2.72 12.01 18.78
C SER A 73 -3.83 11.31 19.58
N ILE A 74 -4.66 10.49 18.93
CA ILE A 74 -5.78 9.82 19.60
C ILE A 74 -5.25 8.70 20.50
N GLU A 75 -5.70 8.67 21.76
CA GLU A 75 -5.20 7.74 22.77
C GLU A 75 -5.29 6.26 22.32
N SER A 76 -6.37 5.87 21.64
CA SER A 76 -6.51 4.52 21.09
C SER A 76 -5.47 4.19 20.01
N ILE A 77 -5.06 5.17 19.21
CA ILE A 77 -4.00 5.02 18.20
C ILE A 77 -2.63 4.92 18.87
N ILE A 78 -2.36 5.73 19.90
CA ILE A 78 -1.13 5.64 20.70
C ILE A 78 -0.99 4.25 21.33
N ARG A 79 -2.09 3.65 21.81
CA ARG A 79 -2.09 2.27 22.33
C ARG A 79 -1.76 1.24 21.25
N LEU A 80 -2.29 1.40 20.03
CA LEU A 80 -1.97 0.54 18.88
C LEU A 80 -0.51 0.69 18.44
N GLU A 81 0.03 1.92 18.47
CA GLU A 81 1.43 2.24 18.18
C GLU A 81 2.36 1.50 19.15
N ARG A 82 2.10 1.63 20.46
CA ARG A 82 2.86 0.91 21.50
C ARG A 82 2.78 -0.62 21.34
N GLY A 83 1.67 -1.12 20.80
CA GLY A 83 1.47 -2.53 20.48
C GLY A 83 2.16 -3.01 19.19
N GLY A 84 2.72 -2.09 18.39
CA GLY A 84 3.39 -2.39 17.12
C GLY A 84 2.45 -2.59 15.92
N PHE A 85 1.14 -2.37 16.08
CA PHE A 85 0.17 -2.55 14.99
C PHE A 85 0.30 -1.46 13.93
N MET A 86 0.50 -0.22 14.36
CA MET A 86 0.57 0.94 13.46
C MET A 86 1.81 0.88 12.57
N SER A 87 2.97 0.48 13.12
CA SER A 87 4.20 0.26 12.35
C SER A 87 3.98 -0.65 11.14
N ASN A 88 3.29 -1.77 11.30
CA ASN A 88 2.98 -2.69 10.21
C ASN A 88 2.05 -2.04 9.15
N ILE A 89 1.09 -1.21 9.57
CA ILE A 89 0.20 -0.49 8.66
C ILE A 89 0.99 0.54 7.84
N TYR A 90 1.84 1.33 8.49
CA TYR A 90 2.70 2.31 7.82
C TYR A 90 3.62 1.64 6.80
N GLU A 91 4.28 0.56 7.19
CA GLU A 91 5.18 -0.18 6.30
C GLU A 91 4.44 -0.77 5.10
N ASN A 92 3.26 -1.36 5.30
CA ASN A 92 2.45 -1.86 4.17
C ASN A 92 2.13 -0.73 3.19
N ILE A 93 1.69 0.42 3.66
CA ILE A 93 1.40 1.57 2.80
C ILE A 93 2.66 2.02 2.06
N ILE A 94 3.81 2.11 2.75
CA ILE A 94 5.09 2.48 2.15
C ILE A 94 5.51 1.46 1.08
N TYR A 95 5.36 0.15 1.31
CA TYR A 95 5.67 -0.87 0.31
C TYR A 95 4.83 -0.70 -0.96
N GLY A 96 3.53 -0.40 -0.82
CA GLY A 96 2.67 -0.12 -1.97
C GLY A 96 3.13 1.11 -2.77
N ILE A 97 3.53 2.17 -2.06
CA ILE A 97 4.11 3.37 -2.68
C ILE A 97 5.40 3.00 -3.43
N THR A 98 6.30 2.26 -2.78
CA THR A 98 7.57 1.83 -3.39
C THR A 98 7.36 0.98 -4.65
N PHE A 99 6.43 0.02 -4.62
CA PHE A 99 6.13 -0.82 -5.79
C PHE A 99 5.56 -0.01 -6.95
N SER A 100 4.68 0.96 -6.68
CA SER A 100 4.16 1.87 -7.71
C SER A 100 5.26 2.74 -8.31
N PHE A 101 6.14 3.30 -7.48
CA PHE A 101 7.26 4.09 -7.97
C PHE A 101 8.21 3.25 -8.82
N LEU A 102 8.49 2.01 -8.42
CA LEU A 102 9.30 1.09 -9.22
C LEU A 102 8.67 0.83 -10.59
N SER A 103 7.35 0.61 -10.61
CA SER A 103 6.59 0.43 -11.85
C SER A 103 6.65 1.68 -12.74
N ILE A 104 6.41 2.88 -12.18
CA ILE A 104 6.52 4.17 -12.91
C ILE A 104 7.93 4.38 -13.49
N ILE A 105 8.98 4.09 -12.71
CA ILE A 105 10.36 4.23 -13.19
C ILE A 105 10.60 3.28 -14.37
N CYS A 106 10.10 2.04 -14.32
CA CYS A 106 10.20 1.10 -15.43
C CYS A 106 9.43 1.61 -16.67
N SER A 107 8.22 2.13 -16.51
CA SER A 107 7.45 2.75 -17.60
C SER A 107 8.21 3.90 -18.25
N LEU A 108 8.81 4.78 -17.44
CA LEU A 108 9.62 5.90 -17.95
C LEU A 108 10.86 5.41 -18.69
N ILE A 109 11.56 4.41 -18.16
CA ILE A 109 12.70 3.78 -18.84
C ILE A 109 12.26 3.25 -20.21
N MET A 110 11.13 2.55 -20.30
CA MET A 110 10.62 2.04 -21.57
C MET A 110 10.29 3.16 -22.56
N ILE A 111 9.66 4.25 -22.09
CA ILE A 111 9.35 5.42 -22.93
C ILE A 111 10.63 6.03 -23.51
N PHE A 112 11.63 6.33 -22.67
CA PHE A 112 12.87 6.98 -23.11
C PHE A 112 13.77 6.06 -23.93
N MET A 113 13.84 4.77 -23.58
CA MET A 113 14.74 3.82 -24.25
C MET A 113 14.17 3.27 -25.56
N SER A 114 12.85 3.27 -25.74
CA SER A 114 12.21 2.90 -27.02
C SER A 114 12.73 3.74 -28.19
N ALA A 115 13.10 5.00 -27.92
CA ALA A 115 13.52 5.96 -28.92
C ALA A 115 14.99 5.82 -29.38
N ASN A 116 15.90 5.25 -28.57
CA ASN A 116 17.34 5.47 -28.78
C ASN A 116 18.33 4.31 -28.57
N LEU A 117 17.91 3.07 -28.25
CA LEU A 117 18.89 1.97 -28.07
C LEU A 117 18.46 0.64 -28.72
N SER A 118 19.00 0.37 -29.91
CA SER A 118 18.83 -0.91 -30.61
C SER A 118 19.72 -2.06 -30.08
N LYS A 119 20.65 -1.77 -29.16
CA LYS A 119 21.73 -2.73 -28.78
C LYS A 119 21.53 -3.49 -27.46
N PHE A 120 20.61 -3.07 -26.56
CA PHE A 120 20.37 -3.73 -25.26
C PHE A 120 19.08 -4.59 -25.27
N THR A 121 18.99 -5.50 -26.23
CA THR A 121 17.73 -6.03 -26.77
C THR A 121 16.99 -7.08 -25.94
N LEU A 122 17.61 -7.73 -24.95
CA LEU A 122 16.97 -8.83 -24.22
C LEU A 122 16.61 -8.43 -22.78
N LEU A 123 17.55 -7.80 -22.08
CA LEU A 123 17.36 -7.31 -20.71
C LEU A 123 16.30 -6.20 -20.66
N ILE A 124 16.39 -5.18 -21.53
CA ILE A 124 15.41 -4.08 -21.52
C ILE A 124 14.05 -4.58 -21.99
N ASN A 125 13.99 -5.36 -23.07
CA ASN A 125 12.71 -5.75 -23.67
C ASN A 125 11.95 -6.82 -22.86
N VAL A 126 12.60 -7.58 -21.98
CA VAL A 126 11.88 -8.60 -21.18
C VAL A 126 11.85 -8.21 -19.71
N LEU A 127 12.99 -7.82 -19.12
CA LEU A 127 13.07 -7.60 -17.67
C LEU A 127 12.33 -6.33 -17.25
N VAL A 128 12.50 -5.21 -17.97
CA VAL A 128 11.88 -3.93 -17.58
C VAL A 128 10.34 -4.00 -17.66
N PRO A 129 9.72 -4.47 -18.76
CA PRO A 129 8.27 -4.71 -18.82
C PRO A 129 7.77 -5.71 -17.77
N SER A 130 8.56 -6.74 -17.46
CA SER A 130 8.19 -7.73 -16.43
C SER A 130 8.14 -7.11 -15.04
N VAL A 131 9.12 -6.25 -14.70
CA VAL A 131 9.17 -5.53 -13.43
C VAL A 131 8.09 -4.44 -13.36
N GLU A 132 7.82 -3.75 -14.47
CA GLU A 132 6.74 -2.77 -14.59
C GLU A 132 5.38 -3.40 -14.22
N LEU A 133 5.04 -4.53 -14.85
CA LEU A 133 3.80 -5.25 -14.60
C LEU A 133 3.76 -5.87 -13.21
N LEU A 134 4.85 -6.47 -12.74
CA LEU A 134 4.92 -7.02 -11.39
C LEU A 134 4.73 -5.94 -10.32
N GLY A 135 5.37 -4.78 -10.49
CA GLY A 135 5.25 -3.64 -9.59
C GLY A 135 3.79 -3.18 -9.47
N LEU A 136 3.09 -3.05 -10.60
CA LEU A 136 1.66 -2.72 -10.60
C LEU A 136 0.81 -3.77 -9.87
N LEU A 137 1.05 -5.07 -10.12
CA LEU A 137 0.30 -6.15 -9.46
C LEU A 137 0.53 -6.17 -7.94
N LEU A 138 1.78 -5.98 -7.51
CA LEU A 138 2.12 -5.90 -6.08
C LEU A 138 1.49 -4.66 -5.44
N THR A 139 1.50 -3.51 -6.12
CA THR A 139 0.78 -2.31 -5.68
C THR A 139 -0.69 -2.61 -5.44
N ILE A 140 -1.37 -3.29 -6.37
CA ILE A 140 -2.79 -3.62 -6.23
C ILE A 140 -3.05 -4.47 -4.98
N ILE A 141 -2.23 -5.52 -4.76
CA ILE A 141 -2.36 -6.39 -3.58
C ILE A 141 -2.20 -5.58 -2.29
N VAL A 142 -1.17 -4.74 -2.23
CA VAL A 142 -0.88 -3.91 -1.06
C VAL A 142 -1.95 -2.82 -0.86
N PHE A 143 -2.48 -2.26 -1.94
CA PHE A 143 -3.56 -1.28 -1.90
C PHE A 143 -4.81 -1.84 -1.22
N PHE A 144 -5.25 -3.04 -1.59
CA PHE A 144 -6.39 -3.69 -0.92
C PHE A 144 -6.11 -3.93 0.56
N LYS A 145 -4.89 -4.31 0.91
CA LYS A 145 -4.46 -4.46 2.29
C LYS A 145 -4.54 -3.12 3.05
N ALA A 146 -4.06 -2.03 2.45
CA ALA A 146 -4.13 -0.69 3.01
C ALA A 146 -5.57 -0.23 3.23
N VAL A 147 -6.50 -0.50 2.30
CA VAL A 147 -7.93 -0.18 2.48
C VAL A 147 -8.52 -0.88 3.71
N ILE A 148 -8.18 -2.15 3.93
CA ILE A 148 -8.61 -2.91 5.11
C ILE A 148 -8.04 -2.30 6.40
N ASP A 149 -6.75 -1.93 6.37
CA ASP A 149 -6.06 -1.37 7.53
C ASP A 149 -6.61 0.03 7.90
N VAL A 150 -6.87 0.88 6.91
CA VAL A 150 -7.52 2.19 7.11
C VAL A 150 -8.94 2.02 7.68
N LYS A 151 -9.73 1.07 7.15
CA LYS A 151 -11.06 0.77 7.68
C LYS A 151 -10.99 0.33 9.15
N PHE A 152 -9.99 -0.45 9.53
CA PHE A 152 -9.77 -0.85 10.92
C PHE A 152 -9.45 0.35 11.81
N ILE A 153 -8.55 1.24 11.38
CA ILE A 153 -8.19 2.46 12.11
C ILE A 153 -9.41 3.36 12.31
N ILE A 154 -10.19 3.61 11.26
CA ILE A 154 -11.41 4.43 11.33
C ILE A 154 -12.39 3.83 12.35
N LYS A 155 -12.56 2.51 12.37
CA LYS A 155 -13.44 1.83 13.35
C LYS A 155 -12.94 2.03 14.78
N VAL A 156 -11.63 1.93 15.01
CA VAL A 156 -11.03 2.14 16.34
C VAL A 156 -11.25 3.59 16.80
N VAL A 157 -11.00 4.56 15.93
CA VAL A 157 -11.21 5.98 16.25
C VAL A 157 -12.68 6.28 16.55
N ARG A 158 -13.60 5.81 15.70
CA ARG A 158 -15.04 6.01 15.91
C ARG A 158 -15.53 5.42 17.25
N ASN A 159 -15.00 4.27 17.63
CA ASN A 159 -15.32 3.65 18.92
C ASN A 159 -14.72 4.43 20.10
N ASN A 160 -13.54 5.05 19.93
CA ASN A 160 -12.96 5.88 20.98
C ASN A 160 -13.81 7.13 21.22
N ILE A 161 -14.19 7.84 20.15
CA ILE A 161 -15.04 9.04 20.24
C ILE A 161 -16.36 8.72 20.94
N LYS A 162 -17.02 7.61 20.58
CA LYS A 162 -18.25 7.17 21.26
C LYS A 162 -18.05 6.93 22.76
N LYS A 163 -16.93 6.31 23.15
CA LYS A 163 -16.62 6.06 24.57
C LYS A 163 -16.31 7.34 25.34
N THR A 164 -15.62 8.29 24.72
CA THR A 164 -15.32 9.59 25.34
C THR A 164 -16.60 10.37 25.59
N ASN A 165 -17.48 10.48 24.59
CA ASN A 165 -18.75 11.21 24.74
C ASN A 165 -19.65 10.62 25.84
N LEU A 166 -19.74 9.29 25.93
CA LEU A 166 -20.52 8.63 26.99
C LEU A 166 -19.97 8.91 28.39
N LYS A 167 -18.64 8.97 28.55
CA LYS A 167 -18.02 9.34 29.83
C LYS A 167 -18.28 10.79 30.19
N GLU A 168 -18.18 11.69 29.22
CA GLU A 168 -18.46 13.11 29.44
C GLU A 168 -19.91 13.32 29.87
N GLU A 169 -20.89 12.63 29.27
CA GLU A 169 -22.30 12.67 29.68
C GLU A 169 -22.48 12.17 31.13
N GLU A 170 -21.90 11.01 31.49
CA GLU A 170 -21.97 10.47 32.86
C GLU A 170 -21.33 11.40 33.92
N ASP A 171 -20.20 12.04 33.60
CA ASP A 171 -19.51 12.94 34.53
C ASP A 171 -20.27 14.27 34.69
N LEU A 172 -20.95 14.74 33.63
CA LEU A 172 -21.79 15.93 33.67
C LEU A 172 -23.05 15.69 34.52
N GLU A 173 -23.69 14.54 34.38
CA GLU A 173 -24.83 14.15 35.23
C GLU A 173 -24.44 14.09 36.71
N LYS A 174 -23.32 13.45 37.06
CA LYS A 174 -22.82 13.41 38.44
C LYS A 174 -22.52 14.81 38.99
N THR A 175 -21.96 15.69 38.18
CA THR A 175 -21.67 17.07 38.60
C THR A 175 -22.96 17.85 38.86
N LEU A 176 -23.98 17.67 38.01
CA LEU A 176 -25.30 18.28 38.20
C LEU A 176 -26.02 17.74 39.45
N GLU A 177 -25.86 16.46 39.79
CA GLU A 177 -26.39 15.89 41.03
C GLU A 177 -25.73 16.48 42.29
N LEU A 178 -24.42 16.71 42.24
CA LEU A 178 -23.67 17.32 43.34
C LEU A 178 -24.05 18.79 43.59
N LEU A 179 -24.41 19.53 42.53
CA LEU A 179 -24.82 20.93 42.62
C LEU A 179 -26.28 21.15 43.07
N LYS A 180 -27.10 20.10 43.05
CA LYS A 180 -28.51 20.14 43.49
C LYS A 180 -28.71 19.81 44.98
N LYS A 181 -27.64 19.47 45.71
CA LYS A 181 -27.62 19.28 47.17
C LYS A 181 -27.08 20.51 47.87
#